data_AF-A0A960BU20-F1
#
_entry.id   AF-A0A960BU20-F1
#
_cell.length_a   1.000
_cell.length_b   1.000
_cell.length_c   1.000
_cell.angle_alpha   90.00
_cell.angle_beta   90.00
_cell.angle_gamma   90.00
#
_symmetry.space_group_name_H-M   'P 1'
#
loop_
_entity.id
_entity.type
_entity.pdbx_description
1 polymer ?
#
loop_
_entity_poly.entity_id
_entity_poly.type
_entity_poly.pdbx_seq_one_letter_code
_entity_poly.pdbx_strand_id
1 'polypeptide(L)'
;LVSGMLASSAVHRPWSKSGNRTLGMVYLYVVWMLLFFGFITLFGHAPSEPVRAIVFAKSGFWYLYAMALFFVIARVLRSQPAWVVLAVALLPNILRPLTDQVLGELVPGSLYTSMAMNLAFFLAGAYYKDVVGSLADKATTWHAVVLGSLSVVAGLLWLATPDMVGQSLLPLSLVWVPFGITVAVLITRDGAPAWSRYVGARTLSVYVMQWPVIFLLGTFLPGEVVAHPVAALLFPFVVTAAVAALALWMHSLPGLRPLFVAPRWVTHPHELRVFDSLRPQPSTPEPVTVTAGR
;
A
#
# COMPACT_ATOMS: atom_id res chain seq x y z
N LEU A 1 6.75 3.12 4.27
CA LEU A 1 6.79 3.74 5.61
C LEU A 1 5.40 3.95 6.22
N VAL A 2 4.59 4.89 5.70
CA VAL A 2 3.28 5.28 6.28
C VAL A 2 2.36 4.08 6.54
N SER A 3 2.22 3.21 5.56
CA SER A 3 1.54 1.93 5.65
C SER A 3 1.91 1.08 6.88
N GLY A 4 3.20 1.03 7.22
CA GLY A 4 3.71 0.34 8.40
C GLY A 4 3.35 1.05 9.70
N MET A 5 3.43 2.38 9.73
CA MET A 5 3.01 3.18 10.90
C MET A 5 1.53 2.98 11.23
N LEU A 6 0.68 2.87 10.20
CA LEU A 6 -0.75 2.56 10.36
C LEU A 6 -0.98 1.11 10.82
N ALA A 7 -0.05 0.20 10.54
CA ALA A 7 -0.12 -1.19 10.95
C ALA A 7 0.49 -1.45 12.34
N SER A 8 1.33 -0.56 12.86
CA SER A 8 2.12 -0.71 14.10
C SER A 8 1.29 -1.22 15.29
N SER A 9 0.12 -0.61 15.54
CA SER A 9 -0.77 -1.02 16.63
C SER A 9 -1.46 -2.36 16.39
N ALA A 10 -1.63 -2.78 15.13
CA ALA A 10 -2.32 -4.01 14.76
C ALA A 10 -1.40 -5.24 14.78
N VAL A 11 -0.08 -5.03 14.59
CA VAL A 11 0.95 -6.08 14.64
C VAL A 11 0.98 -6.77 16.01
N HIS A 12 0.80 -6.00 17.08
CA HIS A 12 0.88 -6.49 18.46
C HIS A 12 -0.44 -7.08 18.99
N ARG A 13 -1.57 -6.95 18.26
CA ARG A 13 -2.87 -7.48 18.70
C ARG A 13 -2.96 -9.02 18.55
N PRO A 14 -3.97 -9.68 19.15
CA PRO A 14 -4.30 -11.09 18.91
C PRO A 14 -4.81 -11.35 17.48
N TRP A 15 -4.56 -12.53 16.92
CA TRP A 15 -4.88 -12.87 15.51
C TRP A 15 -6.35 -12.68 15.15
N SER A 16 -7.24 -13.06 16.06
CA SER A 16 -8.71 -12.92 15.92
C SER A 16 -9.18 -11.49 15.68
N LYS A 17 -8.43 -10.47 16.13
CA LYS A 17 -8.82 -9.05 16.02
C LYS A 17 -8.23 -8.32 14.80
N SER A 18 -7.35 -8.95 14.02
CA SER A 18 -6.68 -8.29 12.89
C SER A 18 -6.95 -8.93 11.52
N GLY A 19 -7.62 -10.09 11.47
CA GLY A 19 -7.91 -10.81 10.21
C GLY A 19 -8.71 -9.98 9.20
N ASN A 20 -9.64 -9.16 9.69
CA ASN A 20 -10.56 -8.35 8.89
C ASN A 20 -9.81 -7.34 8.00
N ARG A 21 -8.68 -6.81 8.46
CA ARG A 21 -7.86 -5.84 7.71
C ARG A 21 -7.15 -6.50 6.54
N THR A 22 -6.54 -7.66 6.78
CA THR A 22 -5.85 -8.43 5.73
C THR A 22 -6.84 -8.85 4.66
N LEU A 23 -8.01 -9.35 5.09
CA LEU A 23 -9.04 -9.81 4.16
C LEU A 23 -9.59 -8.67 3.30
N GLY A 24 -9.74 -7.46 3.88
CA GLY A 24 -10.11 -6.27 3.12
C GLY A 24 -9.09 -5.91 2.03
N MET A 25 -7.78 -6.04 2.31
CA MET A 25 -6.74 -5.80 1.31
C MET A 25 -6.71 -6.86 0.21
N VAL A 26 -6.87 -8.13 0.57
CA VAL A 26 -6.96 -9.24 -0.39
C VAL A 26 -8.18 -9.07 -1.30
N TYR A 27 -9.34 -8.72 -0.73
CA TYR A 27 -10.54 -8.42 -1.50
C TYR A 27 -10.30 -7.32 -2.52
N LEU A 28 -9.75 -6.18 -2.09
CA LEU A 28 -9.50 -5.06 -2.99
C LEU A 28 -8.48 -5.38 -4.06
N TYR A 29 -7.45 -6.16 -3.72
CA TYR A 29 -6.48 -6.66 -4.70
C TYR A 29 -7.18 -7.47 -5.80
N VAL A 30 -7.97 -8.48 -5.43
CA VAL A 30 -8.64 -9.36 -6.39
C VAL A 30 -9.66 -8.60 -7.23
N VAL A 31 -10.50 -7.76 -6.60
CA VAL A 31 -11.52 -6.97 -7.32
C VAL A 31 -10.87 -6.06 -8.35
N TRP A 32 -9.86 -5.28 -7.97
CA TRP A 32 -9.22 -4.33 -8.90
C TRP A 32 -8.38 -5.02 -9.96
N MET A 33 -7.73 -6.13 -9.63
CA MET A 33 -7.07 -6.99 -10.61
C MET A 33 -8.03 -7.44 -11.71
N LEU A 34 -9.18 -7.98 -11.33
CA LEU A 34 -10.19 -8.47 -12.28
C LEU A 34 -10.79 -7.33 -13.10
N LEU A 35 -11.12 -6.20 -12.45
CA LEU A 35 -11.64 -5.02 -13.14
C LEU A 35 -10.63 -4.46 -14.14
N PHE A 36 -9.36 -4.32 -13.73
CA PHE A 36 -8.33 -3.80 -14.61
C PHE A 36 -8.06 -4.74 -15.78
N PHE A 37 -8.07 -6.06 -15.55
CA PHE A 37 -7.94 -7.04 -16.63
C PHE A 37 -9.10 -6.97 -17.62
N GLY A 38 -10.34 -6.96 -17.13
CA GLY A 38 -11.49 -6.75 -18.00
C GLY A 38 -11.38 -5.44 -18.78
N PHE A 39 -10.98 -4.36 -18.11
CA PHE A 39 -10.79 -3.06 -18.71
C PHE A 39 -9.76 -3.07 -19.84
N ILE A 40 -8.53 -3.56 -19.63
CA ILE A 40 -7.50 -3.59 -20.69
C ILE A 40 -7.87 -4.56 -21.82
N THR A 41 -8.60 -5.64 -21.52
CA THR A 41 -9.13 -6.57 -22.54
C THR A 41 -10.11 -5.86 -23.48
N LEU A 42 -10.93 -4.91 -23.01
CA LEU A 42 -11.81 -4.11 -23.88
C LEU A 42 -11.03 -3.29 -24.92
N PHE A 43 -9.77 -2.96 -24.63
CA PHE A 43 -8.86 -2.28 -25.55
C PHE A 43 -7.93 -3.25 -26.30
N GLY A 44 -8.23 -4.55 -26.32
CA GLY A 44 -7.44 -5.56 -27.03
C GLY A 44 -6.13 -5.97 -26.35
N HIS A 45 -5.90 -5.56 -25.09
CA HIS A 45 -4.67 -5.84 -24.34
C HIS A 45 -4.90 -6.95 -23.30
N ALA A 46 -5.53 -8.06 -23.70
CA ALA A 46 -5.84 -9.14 -22.76
C ALA A 46 -4.55 -9.75 -22.18
N PRO A 47 -4.48 -9.97 -20.84
CA PRO A 47 -3.32 -10.59 -20.23
C PRO A 47 -3.17 -12.03 -20.72
N SER A 48 -1.96 -12.43 -21.11
CA SER A 48 -1.67 -13.79 -21.57
C SER A 48 -1.78 -14.85 -20.46
N GLU A 49 -1.42 -14.49 -19.23
CA GLU A 49 -1.44 -15.38 -18.07
C GLU A 49 -2.16 -14.74 -16.85
N PRO A 50 -3.49 -14.50 -16.92
CA PRO A 50 -4.20 -13.73 -15.90
C PRO A 50 -4.09 -14.32 -14.49
N VAL A 51 -4.18 -15.65 -14.37
CA VAL A 51 -4.07 -16.34 -13.07
C VAL A 51 -2.68 -16.14 -12.47
N ARG A 52 -1.62 -16.32 -13.25
CA ARG A 52 -0.24 -16.11 -12.78
C ARG A 52 0.00 -14.66 -12.40
N ALA A 53 -0.56 -13.70 -13.14
CA ALA A 53 -0.41 -12.29 -12.82
C ALA A 53 -1.06 -11.91 -11.47
N ILE A 54 -2.20 -12.53 -11.13
CA ILE A 54 -2.85 -12.38 -9.82
C ILE A 54 -2.01 -13.06 -8.72
N VAL A 55 -1.58 -14.29 -8.92
CA VAL A 55 -0.89 -15.08 -7.88
C VAL A 55 0.51 -14.54 -7.60
N PHE A 56 1.22 -14.06 -8.63
CA PHE A 56 2.62 -13.67 -8.55
C PHE A 56 2.86 -12.16 -8.63
N ALA A 57 1.82 -11.35 -8.36
CA ALA A 57 1.91 -9.90 -8.29
C ALA A 57 2.61 -9.26 -9.53
N LYS A 58 2.28 -9.74 -10.73
CA LYS A 58 2.87 -9.23 -12.00
C LYS A 58 2.16 -7.98 -12.54
N SER A 59 1.34 -7.33 -11.72
CA SER A 59 0.52 -6.19 -12.12
C SER A 59 0.82 -4.95 -11.29
N GLY A 60 0.32 -3.80 -11.75
CA GLY A 60 0.44 -2.54 -11.02
C GLY A 60 -0.13 -2.57 -9.59
N PHE A 61 -1.03 -3.52 -9.28
CA PHE A 61 -1.67 -3.67 -7.97
C PHE A 61 -0.84 -4.48 -6.95
N TRP A 62 0.40 -4.84 -7.30
CA TRP A 62 1.32 -5.60 -6.45
C TRP A 62 1.44 -5.04 -5.02
N TYR A 63 1.29 -3.74 -4.82
CA TYR A 63 1.43 -3.13 -3.50
C TYR A 63 0.30 -3.57 -2.55
N LEU A 64 -0.92 -3.85 -3.03
CA LEU A 64 -1.99 -4.37 -2.18
C LEU A 64 -1.68 -5.79 -1.69
N TYR A 65 -1.17 -6.61 -2.61
CA TYR A 65 -0.65 -7.94 -2.29
C TYR A 65 0.49 -7.84 -1.27
N ALA A 66 1.45 -6.96 -1.52
CA ALA A 66 2.60 -6.73 -0.66
C ALA A 66 2.21 -6.25 0.73
N MET A 67 1.22 -5.36 0.84
CA MET A 67 0.75 -4.83 2.11
C MET A 67 0.17 -5.92 3.02
N ALA A 68 -0.62 -6.85 2.45
CA ALA A 68 -1.12 -8.00 3.19
C ALA A 68 0.04 -8.89 3.67
N LEU A 69 1.01 -9.17 2.77
CA LEU A 69 2.17 -9.99 3.08
C LEU A 69 3.09 -9.35 4.13
N PHE A 70 3.41 -8.06 3.99
CA PHE A 70 4.24 -7.31 4.92
C PHE A 70 3.65 -7.28 6.32
N PHE A 71 2.33 -7.14 6.43
CA PHE A 71 1.64 -7.22 7.72
C PHE A 71 1.82 -8.59 8.37
N VAL A 72 1.69 -9.68 7.60
CA VAL A 72 1.92 -11.05 8.11
C VAL A 72 3.37 -11.21 8.55
N ILE A 73 4.35 -10.79 7.74
CA ILE A 73 5.78 -10.86 8.06
C ILE A 73 6.10 -10.08 9.34
N ALA A 74 5.67 -8.82 9.43
CA ALA A 74 5.87 -8.00 10.62
C ALA A 74 5.25 -8.63 11.87
N ARG A 75 4.14 -9.36 11.71
CA ARG A 75 3.49 -10.02 12.83
C ARG A 75 4.19 -11.30 13.26
N VAL A 76 4.68 -12.10 12.33
CA VAL A 76 5.47 -13.30 12.63
C VAL A 76 6.78 -12.92 13.31
N LEU A 77 7.41 -11.84 12.87
CA LEU A 77 8.70 -11.37 13.39
C LEU A 77 8.60 -10.45 14.61
N ARG A 78 7.40 -10.25 15.18
CA ARG A 78 7.17 -9.29 16.28
C ARG A 78 7.91 -9.61 17.59
N SER A 79 8.32 -10.86 17.79
CA SER A 79 9.08 -11.30 18.97
C SER A 79 10.59 -11.13 18.80
N GLN A 80 11.07 -10.81 17.60
CA GLN A 80 12.48 -10.62 17.31
C GLN A 80 12.91 -9.17 17.58
N PRO A 81 14.19 -8.91 17.88
CA PRO A 81 14.69 -7.55 18.03
C PRO A 81 14.46 -6.74 16.74
N ALA A 82 13.76 -5.61 16.85
CA ALA A 82 13.34 -4.81 15.70
C ALA A 82 14.50 -4.40 14.78
N TRP A 83 15.67 -4.13 15.36
CA TRP A 83 16.86 -3.71 14.61
C TRP A 83 17.42 -4.84 13.75
N VAL A 84 17.37 -6.10 14.22
CA VAL A 84 17.79 -7.28 13.44
C VAL A 84 16.84 -7.47 12.27
N VAL A 85 15.54 -7.41 12.53
CA VAL A 85 14.52 -7.58 11.48
C VAL A 85 14.64 -6.51 10.40
N LEU A 86 14.88 -5.26 10.80
CA LEU A 86 15.09 -4.16 9.84
C LEU A 86 16.40 -4.32 9.07
N ALA A 87 17.50 -4.71 9.72
CA ALA A 87 18.78 -4.94 9.07
C ALA A 87 18.67 -6.02 7.99
N VAL A 88 18.02 -7.14 8.29
CA VAL A 88 17.76 -8.21 7.31
C VAL A 88 16.86 -7.70 6.17
N ALA A 89 15.81 -6.93 6.49
CA ALA A 89 14.91 -6.38 5.48
C ALA A 89 15.57 -5.34 4.56
N LEU A 90 16.70 -4.74 4.96
CA LEU A 90 17.48 -3.82 4.13
C LEU A 90 18.40 -4.55 3.14
N LEU A 91 18.73 -5.83 3.35
CA LEU A 91 19.60 -6.60 2.45
C LEU A 91 19.13 -6.58 0.99
N PRO A 92 17.83 -6.74 0.66
CA PRO A 92 17.34 -6.60 -0.71
C PRO A 92 17.65 -5.26 -1.38
N ASN A 93 17.72 -4.18 -0.59
CA ASN A 93 18.10 -2.86 -1.11
C ASN A 93 19.61 -2.75 -1.29
N ILE A 94 20.42 -3.32 -0.40
CA ILE A 94 21.89 -3.24 -0.45
C ILE A 94 22.42 -4.14 -1.57
N LEU A 95 21.86 -5.35 -1.69
CA LEU A 95 22.25 -6.38 -2.65
C LEU A 95 21.28 -6.41 -3.83
N ARG A 96 20.90 -5.24 -4.34
CA ARG A 96 19.84 -5.13 -5.36
C ARG A 96 20.12 -5.97 -6.61
N PRO A 97 21.32 -5.94 -7.23
CA PRO A 97 21.59 -6.73 -8.43
C PRO A 97 21.40 -8.24 -8.19
N LEU A 98 21.90 -8.75 -7.06
CA LEU A 98 21.72 -10.15 -6.68
C LEU A 98 20.25 -10.48 -6.38
N THR A 99 19.53 -9.55 -5.75
CA THR A 99 18.10 -9.72 -5.44
C THR A 99 17.28 -9.81 -6.72
N ASP A 100 17.54 -8.94 -7.70
CA ASP A 100 16.89 -8.99 -9.01
C ASP A 100 17.22 -10.27 -9.75
N GLN A 101 18.45 -10.75 -9.69
CA GLN A 101 18.83 -12.03 -10.28
C GLN A 101 18.04 -13.18 -9.66
N VAL A 102 18.10 -13.34 -8.33
CA VAL A 102 17.47 -14.47 -7.62
C VAL A 102 15.94 -14.44 -7.75
N LEU A 103 15.31 -13.29 -7.49
CA LEU A 103 13.84 -13.19 -7.51
C LEU A 103 13.28 -13.09 -8.93
N GLY A 104 14.01 -12.46 -9.84
CA GLY A 104 13.65 -12.36 -11.26
C GLY A 104 13.71 -13.71 -11.96
N GLU A 105 14.71 -14.54 -11.66
CA GLU A 105 14.80 -15.93 -12.16
C GLU A 105 13.73 -16.83 -11.53
N LEU A 106 13.45 -16.67 -10.22
CA LEU A 106 12.47 -17.50 -9.53
C LEU A 106 11.06 -17.32 -10.11
N VAL A 107 10.65 -16.08 -10.36
CA VAL A 107 9.35 -15.77 -10.99
C VAL A 107 9.48 -14.62 -11.98
N PRO A 108 9.74 -14.92 -13.27
CA PRO A 108 9.92 -13.91 -14.30
C PRO A 108 8.70 -12.98 -14.44
N GLY A 109 8.98 -11.68 -14.44
CA GLY A 109 7.97 -10.61 -14.53
C GLY A 109 7.20 -10.35 -13.23
N SER A 110 7.57 -10.97 -12.10
CA SER A 110 7.02 -10.61 -10.79
C SER A 110 7.65 -9.32 -10.27
N LEU A 111 6.91 -8.61 -9.41
CA LEU A 111 7.42 -7.42 -8.73
C LEU A 111 7.99 -7.76 -7.34
N TYR A 112 8.47 -8.99 -7.15
CA TYR A 112 8.98 -9.48 -5.88
C TYR A 112 10.22 -8.73 -5.40
N THR A 113 11.13 -8.31 -6.28
CA THR A 113 12.23 -7.46 -5.84
C THR A 113 11.73 -6.12 -5.31
N SER A 114 10.76 -5.50 -6.00
CA SER A 114 10.14 -4.27 -5.53
C SER A 114 9.48 -4.47 -4.16
N MET A 115 8.81 -5.59 -3.96
CA MET A 115 8.24 -5.96 -2.67
C MET A 115 9.31 -6.12 -1.59
N ALA A 116 10.36 -6.90 -1.86
CA ALA A 116 11.44 -7.14 -0.91
C ALA A 116 12.13 -5.84 -0.48
N MET A 117 12.41 -4.94 -1.42
CA MET A 117 12.98 -3.62 -1.12
C MET A 117 12.04 -2.75 -0.29
N ASN A 118 10.74 -2.77 -0.59
CA ASN A 118 9.76 -1.94 0.12
C ASN A 118 9.41 -2.46 1.52
N LEU A 119 9.67 -3.74 1.80
CA LEU A 119 9.46 -4.35 3.11
C LEU A 119 10.26 -3.62 4.20
N ALA A 120 11.51 -3.20 3.93
CA ALA A 120 12.31 -2.43 4.88
C ALA A 120 11.59 -1.18 5.35
N PHE A 121 11.05 -0.40 4.41
CA PHE A 121 10.32 0.83 4.72
C PHE A 121 9.00 0.54 5.45
N PHE A 122 8.35 -0.59 5.17
CA PHE A 122 7.16 -0.98 5.92
C PHE A 122 7.53 -1.30 7.37
N LEU A 123 8.55 -2.14 7.60
CA LEU A 123 8.99 -2.54 8.94
C LEU A 123 9.54 -1.37 9.74
N ALA A 124 10.30 -0.47 9.11
CA ALA A 124 10.75 0.78 9.73
C ALA A 124 9.56 1.57 10.28
N GLY A 125 8.49 1.72 9.49
CA GLY A 125 7.28 2.40 9.95
C GLY A 125 6.52 1.63 11.04
N ALA A 126 6.51 0.30 10.99
CA ALA A 126 5.79 -0.54 11.94
C ALA A 126 6.45 -0.59 13.32
N TYR A 127 7.78 -0.69 13.37
CA TYR A 127 8.54 -0.87 14.61
C TYR A 127 9.15 0.43 15.17
N TYR A 128 9.46 1.41 14.32
CA TYR A 128 10.08 2.67 14.71
C TYR A 128 9.13 3.85 14.56
N LYS A 129 7.82 3.63 14.73
CA LYS A 129 6.80 4.68 14.63
C LYS A 129 7.11 5.89 15.52
N ASP A 130 7.55 5.65 16.75
CA ASP A 130 7.82 6.72 17.71
C ASP A 130 9.07 7.53 17.33
N VAL A 131 10.09 6.86 16.78
CA VAL A 131 11.27 7.54 16.22
C VAL A 131 10.84 8.44 15.06
N VAL A 132 10.06 7.91 14.11
CA VAL A 132 9.54 8.70 12.98
C VAL A 132 8.68 9.87 13.47
N GLY A 133 7.84 9.65 14.49
CA GLY A 133 7.05 10.71 15.14
C GLY A 133 7.94 11.79 15.74
N SER A 134 8.96 11.42 16.49
CA SER A 134 9.90 12.38 17.11
C SER A 134 10.70 13.19 16.09
N LEU A 135 11.00 12.62 14.92
CA LEU A 135 11.62 13.34 13.81
C LEU A 135 10.61 14.29 13.15
N ALA A 136 9.36 13.84 12.99
CA ALA A 136 8.28 14.64 12.45
C ALA A 136 7.99 15.88 13.32
N ASP A 137 8.05 15.75 14.64
CA ASP A 137 7.84 16.87 15.58
C ASP A 137 8.91 17.96 15.46
N LYS A 138 10.10 17.60 14.98
CA LYS A 138 11.24 18.53 14.75
C LYS A 138 11.20 19.16 13.36
N ALA A 139 10.22 18.84 12.52
CA ALA A 139 10.11 19.36 11.17
C ALA A 139 10.01 20.91 11.17
N THR A 140 10.80 21.54 10.31
CA THR A 140 10.80 22.99 10.12
C THR A 140 10.78 23.29 8.62
N THR A 141 10.43 24.52 8.26
CA THR A 141 10.50 24.99 6.87
C THR A 141 11.92 24.85 6.31
N TRP A 142 12.94 25.07 7.14
CA TRP A 142 14.34 24.86 6.74
C TRP A 142 14.63 23.42 6.35
N HIS A 143 14.15 22.44 7.15
CA HIS A 143 14.27 21.03 6.78
C HIS A 143 13.59 20.75 5.44
N ALA A 144 12.42 21.33 5.16
CA ALA A 144 11.71 21.12 3.90
C ALA A 144 12.49 21.72 2.72
N VAL A 145 13.07 22.91 2.87
CA VAL A 145 13.90 23.54 1.83
C VAL A 145 15.14 22.69 1.57
N VAL A 146 15.91 22.36 2.61
CA VAL A 146 17.15 21.58 2.46
C VAL A 146 16.87 20.19 1.88
N LEU A 147 15.95 19.43 2.47
CA LEU A 147 15.61 18.10 1.99
C LEU A 147 14.97 18.15 0.61
N GLY A 148 14.18 19.18 0.30
CA GLY A 148 13.58 19.40 -1.01
C GLY A 148 14.63 19.68 -2.09
N SER A 149 15.55 20.60 -1.83
CA SER A 149 16.68 20.89 -2.73
C SER A 149 17.55 19.65 -2.95
N LEU A 150 17.91 18.93 -1.88
CA LEU A 150 18.65 17.67 -1.99
C LEU A 150 17.87 16.61 -2.77
N SER A 151 16.54 16.52 -2.56
CA SER A 151 15.67 15.58 -3.27
C SER A 151 15.66 15.82 -4.77
N VAL A 152 15.56 17.08 -5.19
CA VAL A 152 15.56 17.49 -6.60
C VAL A 152 16.93 17.23 -7.21
N VAL A 153 18.01 17.69 -6.57
CA VAL A 153 19.38 17.50 -7.08
C VAL A 153 19.70 16.01 -7.20
N ALA A 154 19.43 15.21 -6.17
CA ALA A 154 19.68 13.78 -6.20
C ALA A 154 18.85 13.07 -7.29
N GLY A 155 17.59 13.47 -7.48
CA GLY A 155 16.74 12.95 -8.54
C GLY A 155 17.26 13.29 -9.94
N LEU A 156 17.68 14.54 -10.17
CA LEU A 156 18.27 14.97 -11.44
C LEU A 156 19.59 14.25 -11.72
N LEU A 157 20.46 14.11 -10.71
CA LEU A 157 21.72 13.37 -10.84
C LEU A 157 21.49 11.90 -11.16
N TRP A 158 20.49 11.26 -10.54
CA TRP A 158 20.10 9.91 -10.93
C TRP A 158 19.70 9.88 -12.40
N LEU A 159 18.72 10.69 -12.80
CA LEU A 159 18.20 10.68 -14.16
C LEU A 159 19.27 10.98 -15.21
N ALA A 160 20.28 11.80 -14.86
CA ALA A 160 21.41 12.14 -15.72
C ALA A 160 22.52 11.07 -15.74
N THR A 161 22.45 10.02 -14.91
CA THR A 161 23.47 8.98 -14.79
C THR A 161 22.93 7.63 -15.26
N PRO A 162 23.16 7.22 -16.52
CA PRO A 162 22.64 5.96 -17.06
C PRO A 162 23.05 4.72 -16.24
N ASP A 163 24.25 4.72 -15.65
CA ASP A 163 24.76 3.60 -14.85
C ASP A 163 23.99 3.38 -13.53
N MET A 164 23.17 4.35 -13.12
CA MET A 164 22.30 4.22 -11.95
C MET A 164 20.97 3.52 -12.28
N VAL A 165 20.69 3.25 -13.55
CA VAL A 165 19.50 2.47 -13.95
C VAL A 165 19.62 1.06 -13.40
N GLY A 166 18.58 0.61 -12.68
CA GLY A 166 18.57 -0.70 -12.00
C GLY A 166 19.21 -0.72 -10.61
N GLN A 167 19.88 0.36 -10.19
CA GLN A 167 20.41 0.48 -8.83
C GLN A 167 19.30 0.71 -7.80
N SER A 168 19.67 0.51 -6.53
CA SER A 168 18.76 0.67 -5.40
C SER A 168 18.33 2.12 -5.20
N LEU A 169 17.02 2.33 -4.99
CA LEU A 169 16.45 3.62 -4.63
C LEU A 169 16.68 4.01 -3.17
N LEU A 170 17.37 3.17 -2.39
CA LEU A 170 17.57 3.38 -0.96
C LEU A 170 18.24 4.73 -0.63
N PRO A 171 19.36 5.14 -1.26
CA PRO A 171 20.00 6.42 -0.93
C PRO A 171 19.07 7.62 -1.16
N LEU A 172 18.33 7.63 -2.28
CA LEU A 172 17.37 8.70 -2.54
C LEU A 172 16.17 8.63 -1.61
N SER A 173 15.73 7.43 -1.24
CA SER A 173 14.65 7.24 -0.28
C SER A 173 15.00 7.81 1.10
N LEU A 174 16.29 7.80 1.50
CA LEU A 174 16.74 8.43 2.74
C LEU A 174 16.57 9.94 2.75
N VAL A 175 16.42 10.59 1.59
CA VAL A 175 16.15 12.03 1.46
C VAL A 175 14.67 12.28 1.17
N TRP A 176 14.10 11.54 0.22
CA TRP A 176 12.72 11.68 -0.23
C TRP A 176 11.69 11.36 0.86
N VAL A 177 11.95 10.35 1.70
CA VAL A 177 11.03 9.97 2.76
C VAL A 177 10.99 11.05 3.86
N PRO A 178 12.11 11.51 4.44
CA PRO A 178 12.09 12.64 5.37
C PRO A 178 11.53 13.92 4.75
N PHE A 179 11.82 14.20 3.48
CA PHE A 179 11.23 15.33 2.76
C PHE A 179 9.70 15.24 2.75
N GLY A 180 9.15 14.10 2.34
CA GLY A 180 7.70 13.86 2.32
C GLY A 180 7.04 13.98 3.69
N ILE A 181 7.69 13.46 4.74
CA ILE A 181 7.23 13.62 6.13
C ILE A 181 7.23 15.10 6.53
N THR A 182 8.31 15.81 6.27
CA THR A 182 8.46 17.22 6.64
C THR A 182 7.39 18.07 5.97
N VAL A 183 7.17 17.89 4.66
CA VAL A 183 6.11 18.59 3.92
C VAL A 183 4.73 18.26 4.50
N ALA A 184 4.45 16.99 4.79
CA ALA A 184 3.18 16.58 5.38
C ALA A 184 2.94 17.21 6.76
N VAL A 185 3.97 17.29 7.61
CA VAL A 185 3.89 17.96 8.92
C VAL A 185 3.64 19.45 8.75
N LEU A 186 4.40 20.14 7.88
CA LEU A 186 4.25 21.57 7.69
C LEU A 186 2.85 21.95 7.16
N ILE A 187 2.29 21.16 6.26
CA ILE A 187 0.92 21.35 5.75
C ILE A 187 -0.13 21.18 6.86
N THR A 188 0.18 20.43 7.92
CA THR A 188 -0.79 20.06 8.98
C THR A 188 -0.48 20.65 10.35
N ARG A 189 0.59 21.45 10.49
CA ARG A 189 1.13 21.96 11.75
C ARG A 189 0.12 22.79 12.54
N ASP A 190 -0.62 23.65 11.86
CA ASP A 190 -1.62 24.54 12.46
C ASP A 190 -3.04 23.95 12.41
N GLY A 191 -3.13 22.63 12.23
CA GLY A 191 -4.36 21.88 12.07
C GLY A 191 -4.51 21.33 10.66
N ALA A 192 -4.82 20.03 10.56
CA ALA A 192 -4.98 19.37 9.27
C ALA A 192 -6.22 19.89 8.52
N PRO A 193 -6.05 20.50 7.32
CA PRO A 193 -7.16 20.95 6.51
C PRO A 193 -8.19 19.83 6.28
N ALA A 194 -9.47 20.20 6.12
CA ALA A 194 -10.53 19.20 5.91
C ALA A 194 -10.25 18.33 4.66
N TRP A 195 -9.73 18.95 3.59
CA TRP A 195 -9.36 18.25 2.36
C TRP A 195 -8.25 17.22 2.59
N SER A 196 -7.24 17.52 3.40
CA SER A 196 -6.10 16.60 3.59
C SER A 196 -6.52 15.36 4.37
N ARG A 197 -7.39 15.52 5.37
CA ARG A 197 -8.03 14.40 6.07
C ARG A 197 -8.94 13.59 5.14
N TYR A 198 -9.70 14.27 4.28
CA TYR A 198 -10.61 13.62 3.34
C TYR A 198 -9.86 12.78 2.30
N VAL A 199 -8.82 13.34 1.68
CA VAL A 199 -7.94 12.67 0.71
C VAL A 199 -7.13 11.56 1.39
N GLY A 200 -6.52 11.85 2.54
CA GLY A 200 -5.67 10.92 3.29
C GLY A 200 -6.40 9.65 3.73
N ALA A 201 -7.68 9.76 4.09
CA ALA A 201 -8.53 8.62 4.42
C ALA A 201 -8.88 7.73 3.21
N ARG A 202 -8.62 8.20 1.99
CA ARG A 202 -9.02 7.59 0.71
C ARG A 202 -7.84 7.37 -0.24
N THR A 203 -6.62 7.35 0.29
CA THR A 203 -5.38 7.07 -0.47
C THR A 203 -5.44 5.76 -1.24
N LEU A 204 -6.16 4.77 -0.70
CA LEU A 204 -6.39 3.48 -1.35
C LEU A 204 -7.20 3.63 -2.65
N SER A 205 -8.24 4.47 -2.66
CA SER A 205 -9.02 4.76 -3.87
C SER A 205 -8.17 5.42 -4.94
N VAL A 206 -7.28 6.34 -4.55
CA VAL A 206 -6.35 7.00 -5.47
C VAL A 206 -5.37 5.99 -6.06
N TYR A 207 -4.77 5.15 -5.22
CA TYR A 207 -3.81 4.13 -5.63
C TYR A 207 -4.38 3.15 -6.66
N VAL A 208 -5.62 2.69 -6.47
CA VAL A 208 -6.20 1.73 -7.42
C VAL A 208 -6.62 2.39 -8.73
N MET A 209 -7.08 3.65 -8.68
CA MET A 209 -7.55 4.37 -9.86
C MET A 209 -6.42 4.84 -10.79
N GLN A 210 -5.20 4.98 -10.26
CA GLN A 210 -4.07 5.46 -11.06
C GLN A 210 -3.76 4.55 -12.26
N TRP A 211 -3.94 3.23 -12.14
CA TRP A 211 -3.54 2.28 -13.18
C TRP A 211 -4.44 2.34 -14.43
N PRO A 212 -5.77 2.32 -14.33
CA PRO A 212 -6.65 2.60 -15.47
C PRO A 212 -6.33 3.94 -16.16
N VAL A 213 -6.08 5.00 -15.38
CA VAL A 213 -5.78 6.33 -15.93
C VAL A 213 -4.43 6.34 -16.64
N ILE A 214 -3.38 5.79 -16.02
CA ILE A 214 -2.05 5.67 -16.65
C ILE A 214 -2.13 4.81 -17.91
N PHE A 215 -2.92 3.73 -17.90
CA PHE A 215 -3.15 2.92 -19.09
C PHE A 215 -3.79 3.75 -20.21
N LEU A 216 -4.89 4.46 -19.94
CA LEU A 216 -5.55 5.32 -20.94
C LEU A 216 -4.60 6.40 -21.47
N LEU A 217 -3.83 7.05 -20.61
CA LEU A 217 -2.84 8.02 -21.03
C LEU A 217 -1.76 7.36 -21.90
N GLY A 218 -1.24 6.20 -21.51
CA GLY A 218 -0.25 5.47 -22.31
C GLY A 218 -0.78 4.98 -23.67
N THR A 219 -2.07 4.66 -23.76
CA THR A 219 -2.71 4.20 -25.01
C THR A 219 -3.08 5.36 -25.93
N PHE A 220 -3.56 6.48 -25.39
CA PHE A 220 -4.20 7.54 -26.18
C PHE A 220 -3.46 8.87 -26.19
N LEU A 221 -2.55 9.14 -25.24
CA LEU A 221 -1.82 10.40 -25.21
C LEU A 221 -0.62 10.32 -26.16
N PRO A 222 -0.56 11.17 -27.21
CA PRO A 222 0.59 11.18 -28.11
C PRO A 222 1.86 11.59 -27.37
N GLY A 223 2.96 10.87 -27.62
CA GLY A 223 4.25 11.14 -26.98
C GLY A 223 4.76 12.57 -27.21
N GLU A 224 4.43 13.17 -28.36
CA GLU A 224 4.77 14.55 -28.72
C GLU A 224 4.20 15.58 -27.73
N VAL A 225 3.01 15.32 -27.18
CA VAL A 225 2.39 16.19 -26.19
C VAL A 225 3.22 16.22 -24.92
N VAL A 226 3.71 15.07 -24.48
CA VAL A 226 4.52 14.95 -23.25
C VAL A 226 5.96 15.38 -23.49
N ALA A 227 6.45 15.37 -24.74
CA ALA A 227 7.78 15.85 -25.09
C ALA A 227 7.93 17.38 -24.95
N HIS A 228 6.82 18.14 -24.99
CA HIS A 228 6.87 19.59 -24.77
C HIS A 228 7.34 19.91 -23.33
N PRO A 229 8.36 20.76 -23.10
CA PRO A 229 8.97 20.94 -21.78
C PRO A 229 7.99 21.36 -20.67
N VAL A 230 7.08 22.28 -20.99
CA VAL A 230 6.03 22.72 -20.04
C VAL A 230 5.05 21.58 -19.75
N ALA A 231 4.71 20.79 -20.76
CA ALA A 231 3.82 19.65 -20.57
C ALA A 231 4.50 18.59 -19.72
N ALA A 232 5.76 18.23 -20.02
CA ALA A 232 6.57 17.31 -19.21
C ALA A 232 6.64 17.75 -17.73
N LEU A 233 6.86 19.05 -17.49
CA LEU A 233 6.94 19.61 -16.13
C LEU A 233 5.60 19.53 -15.38
N LEU A 234 4.50 19.87 -16.05
CA LEU A 234 3.17 19.91 -15.43
C LEU A 234 2.49 18.55 -15.37
N PHE A 235 2.86 17.62 -16.26
CA PHE A 235 2.26 16.30 -16.41
C PHE A 235 2.08 15.53 -15.10
N PRO A 236 3.13 15.31 -14.27
CA PRO A 236 2.96 14.54 -13.04
C PRO A 236 1.96 15.20 -12.07
N PHE A 237 1.92 16.53 -12.00
CA PHE A 237 0.99 17.26 -11.13
C PHE A 237 -0.44 17.18 -11.62
N VAL A 238 -0.65 17.44 -12.92
CA VAL A 238 -1.98 17.40 -13.55
C VAL A 238 -2.56 15.99 -13.50
N VAL A 239 -1.78 14.97 -13.85
CA VAL A 239 -2.22 13.58 -13.82
C VAL A 239 -2.51 13.13 -12.38
N THR A 240 -1.65 13.46 -11.42
CA THR A 240 -1.89 13.14 -10.00
C THR A 240 -3.18 13.79 -9.49
N ALA A 241 -3.40 15.07 -9.80
CA ALA A 241 -4.61 15.78 -9.43
C ALA A 241 -5.86 15.18 -10.09
N ALA A 242 -5.79 14.83 -11.38
CA ALA A 242 -6.87 14.19 -12.12
C ALA A 242 -7.22 12.81 -11.56
N VAL A 243 -6.21 11.96 -11.31
CA VAL A 243 -6.40 10.64 -10.69
C VAL A 243 -7.04 10.78 -9.31
N ALA A 244 -6.54 11.70 -8.48
CA ALA A 244 -7.10 11.94 -7.15
C ALA A 244 -8.55 12.43 -7.22
N ALA A 245 -8.84 13.41 -8.07
CA ALA A 245 -10.20 13.93 -8.26
C ALA A 245 -11.17 12.84 -8.74
N LEU A 246 -10.77 12.07 -9.75
CA LEU A 246 -11.56 10.97 -10.30
C LEU A 246 -11.82 9.88 -9.26
N ALA A 247 -10.79 9.47 -8.53
CA ALA A 247 -10.91 8.49 -7.46
C ALA A 247 -11.86 8.93 -6.34
N LEU A 248 -11.77 10.21 -5.93
CA LEU A 248 -12.63 10.76 -4.88
C LEU A 248 -14.07 10.93 -5.36
N TRP A 249 -14.27 11.34 -6.61
CA TRP A 249 -15.58 11.41 -7.23
C TRP A 249 -16.23 10.02 -7.29
N MET A 250 -15.53 9.01 -7.83
CA MET A 250 -16.04 7.64 -7.87
C MET A 250 -16.32 7.07 -6.47
N HIS A 251 -15.47 7.36 -5.49
CA HIS A 251 -15.68 6.94 -4.11
C HIS A 251 -16.94 7.58 -3.47
N SER A 252 -17.30 8.80 -3.88
CA SER A 252 -18.50 9.47 -3.38
C SER A 252 -19.80 8.80 -3.84
N LEU A 253 -19.77 8.07 -4.96
CA LEU A 253 -20.92 7.38 -5.54
C LEU A 253 -21.27 6.12 -4.71
N PRO A 254 -22.48 6.04 -4.11
CA PRO A 254 -22.85 4.92 -3.23
C PRO A 254 -22.72 3.54 -3.87
N GLY A 255 -23.09 3.42 -5.15
CA GLY A 255 -23.04 2.16 -5.90
C GLY A 255 -21.62 1.64 -6.16
N LEU A 256 -20.61 2.52 -6.15
CA LEU A 256 -19.21 2.15 -6.40
C LEU A 256 -18.41 1.93 -5.12
N ARG A 257 -19.00 2.19 -3.94
CA ARG A 257 -18.32 1.98 -2.65
C ARG A 257 -17.72 0.58 -2.46
N PRO A 258 -18.39 -0.52 -2.88
CA PRO A 258 -17.81 -1.86 -2.77
C PRO A 258 -16.49 -2.01 -3.54
N LEU A 259 -16.25 -1.19 -4.57
CA LEU A 259 -14.98 -1.23 -5.31
C LEU A 259 -13.81 -0.72 -4.46
N PHE A 260 -14.07 0.19 -3.52
CA PHE A 260 -13.01 0.86 -2.77
C PHE A 260 -12.91 0.41 -1.32
N VAL A 261 -13.98 -0.18 -0.79
CA VAL A 261 -14.06 -0.65 0.60
C VAL A 261 -14.65 -2.04 0.60
N ALA A 262 -13.93 -2.98 1.21
CA ALA A 262 -14.42 -4.33 1.38
C ALA A 262 -15.76 -4.34 2.13
N PRO A 263 -16.80 -4.97 1.59
CA PRO A 263 -18.08 -5.08 2.27
C PRO A 263 -17.96 -5.78 3.62
N ARG A 264 -18.88 -5.48 4.55
CA ARG A 264 -18.89 -6.07 5.89
C ARG A 264 -18.92 -7.59 5.86
N TRP A 265 -19.69 -8.19 4.96
CA TRP A 265 -19.79 -9.65 4.80
C TRP A 265 -18.46 -10.33 4.41
N VAL A 266 -17.54 -9.60 3.76
CA VAL A 266 -16.17 -10.06 3.52
C VAL A 266 -15.42 -10.01 4.84
N THR A 267 -15.35 -8.83 5.45
CA THR A 267 -14.49 -8.59 6.61
C THR A 267 -14.97 -9.24 7.92
N HIS A 268 -16.26 -9.52 8.06
CA HIS A 268 -16.92 -10.07 9.24
C HIS A 268 -17.88 -11.21 8.85
N PRO A 269 -17.38 -12.34 8.33
CA PRO A 269 -18.25 -13.40 7.80
C PRO A 269 -19.07 -14.08 8.90
N HIS A 270 -18.56 -14.11 10.14
CA HIS A 270 -19.20 -14.69 11.31
C HIS A 270 -20.41 -13.91 11.83
N GLU A 271 -20.60 -12.66 11.40
CA GLU A 271 -21.77 -11.84 11.74
C GLU A 271 -22.94 -12.04 10.76
N LEU A 272 -22.76 -12.86 9.73
CA LEU A 272 -23.82 -13.18 8.78
C LEU A 272 -24.82 -14.16 9.42
N ARG A 273 -26.11 -13.81 9.34
CA ARG A 273 -27.24 -14.60 9.88
C ARG A 273 -27.26 -16.07 9.45
N VAL A 274 -26.63 -16.41 8.32
CA VAL A 274 -26.51 -17.79 7.81
C VAL A 274 -25.69 -18.69 8.76
N PHE A 275 -24.77 -18.12 9.53
CA PHE A 275 -23.99 -18.87 10.53
C PHE A 275 -24.67 -18.95 11.90
N ASP A 276 -25.71 -18.15 12.15
CA ASP A 276 -26.49 -18.25 13.40
C ASP A 276 -27.31 -19.55 13.44
N SER A 277 -27.75 -20.06 12.28
CA SER A 277 -28.42 -21.38 12.17
C SER A 277 -27.47 -22.58 12.34
N LEU A 278 -26.15 -22.35 12.32
CA LEU A 278 -25.13 -23.39 12.51
C LEU A 278 -24.49 -23.36 13.90
N ARG A 279 -24.86 -22.39 14.75
CA ARG A 279 -24.39 -22.39 16.14
C ARG A 279 -25.11 -23.51 16.89
N PRO A 280 -24.39 -24.41 17.58
CA PRO A 280 -25.00 -25.34 18.52
C PRO A 280 -25.84 -24.52 19.50
N GLN A 281 -27.15 -24.80 19.59
CA GLN A 281 -27.92 -24.23 20.67
C GLN A 281 -27.31 -24.71 21.98
N PRO A 282 -27.09 -23.82 22.97
CA PRO A 282 -26.71 -24.26 24.30
C PRO A 282 -27.78 -25.25 24.76
N SER A 283 -27.37 -26.49 25.01
CA SER A 283 -28.21 -27.52 25.61
C SER A 283 -28.88 -26.92 26.83
N THR A 284 -30.21 -26.83 26.80
CA THR A 284 -31.02 -26.36 27.92
C THR A 284 -30.53 -27.12 29.16
N PRO A 285 -30.08 -26.44 30.23
CA PRO A 285 -29.66 -27.14 31.43
C PRO A 285 -30.83 -27.99 31.91
N GLU A 286 -30.59 -29.30 31.98
CA GLU A 286 -31.55 -30.26 32.51
C GLU A 286 -31.94 -29.79 33.92
N PRO A 287 -33.25 -29.62 34.21
CA PRO A 287 -33.67 -29.13 35.51
C PRO A 287 -33.17 -30.12 36.57
N VAL A 288 -32.29 -29.63 37.44
CA VAL A 288 -31.82 -30.40 38.60
C VAL A 288 -33.03 -30.65 39.49
N THR A 289 -33.58 -31.85 39.41
CA THR A 289 -34.61 -32.34 40.32
C THR A 289 -33.97 -32.46 41.69
N VAL A 290 -34.10 -31.44 42.53
CA VAL A 290 -33.74 -31.52 43.95
C VAL A 290 -34.77 -32.42 44.61
N THR A 291 -34.44 -33.71 44.73
CA THR A 291 -35.16 -34.64 45.60
C THR A 291 -34.87 -34.25 47.05
N ALA A 292 -35.77 -33.45 47.63
CA ALA A 292 -35.87 -33.32 49.07
C ALA A 292 -36.45 -34.63 49.63
N GLY A 293 -35.58 -35.55 50.03
CA GLY A 293 -35.92 -36.80 50.71
C GLY A 293 -35.47 -36.76 52.17
N ARG A 294 -36.44 -36.98 53.06
CA ARG A 294 -36.38 -36.93 54.54
C ARG A 294 -35.46 -37.95 55.19
#